data_AF-A0A5T3FSI0-F1
#
_entry.id   AF-A0A5T3FSI0-F1
#
_cell.length_a   1.000
_cell.length_b   1.000
_cell.length_c   1.000
_cell.angle_alpha   90.00
_cell.angle_beta   90.00
_cell.angle_gamma   90.00
#
_symmetry.space_group_name_H-M   'P 1'
#
loop_
_entity.id
_entity.type
_entity.pdbx_description
1 polymer ?
#
loop_
_entity_poly.entity_id
_entity_poly.type
_entity_poly.pdbx_seq_one_letter_code
_entity_poly.pdbx_strand_id
1 'polypeptide(L)' 'MYSLWDCFNLWADIGNEKDRPGDYSLSEYPVHQLPTNHLVDGLVAIGS' A
#
# COMPACT_ATOMS: atom_id res chain seq x y z
N MET A 1 6.80 -19.22 -7.76
CA MET A 1 7.71 -18.18 -8.28
C MET A 1 8.23 -17.45 -7.05
N TYR A 2 9.53 -17.61 -6.75
CA TYR A 2 10.05 -17.19 -5.46
C TYR A 2 10.30 -15.68 -5.40
N SER A 3 9.80 -15.01 -4.36
CA SER A 3 10.18 -13.63 -4.03
C SER A 3 11.23 -13.65 -2.92
N LEU A 4 12.11 -12.65 -2.89
CA LEU A 4 13.02 -12.40 -1.75
C LEU A 4 12.37 -11.52 -0.68
N TRP A 5 11.28 -10.84 -1.06
CA TRP A 5 10.49 -9.92 -0.24
C TRP A 5 9.02 -10.32 -0.39
N ASP A 6 8.10 -9.37 -0.53
CA ASP A 6 6.69 -9.69 -0.67
C ASP A 6 6.33 -10.06 -2.11
N CYS A 7 5.57 -11.13 -2.30
CA CYS A 7 4.97 -11.45 -3.60
C CYS A 7 3.96 -10.40 -4.06
N PHE A 8 3.24 -9.76 -3.15
CA PHE A 8 2.36 -8.62 -3.44
C PHE A 8 2.54 -7.57 -2.34
N ASN A 9 3.09 -6.41 -2.68
CA ASN A 9 3.13 -5.24 -1.79
C ASN A 9 2.14 -4.19 -2.30
N LEU A 10 1.09 -3.94 -1.50
CA LEU A 10 -0.06 -3.09 -1.85
C LEU A 10 -0.13 -1.85 -0.95
N TRP A 11 0.96 -1.45 -0.32
CA TRP A 11 0.99 -0.27 0.52
C TRP A 11 1.03 1.01 -0.30
N ALA A 12 0.33 2.03 0.18
CA ALA A 12 0.33 3.37 -0.39
C ALA A 12 1.14 4.39 0.44
N ASP A 13 1.53 4.03 1.67
CA ASP A 13 2.30 4.85 2.59
C ASP A 13 3.46 4.03 3.20
N ILE A 14 4.60 4.68 3.45
CA ILE A 14 5.81 4.17 4.10
C ILE A 14 5.71 4.25 5.63
N GLY A 15 4.94 5.19 6.19
CA GLY A 15 4.63 5.22 7.62
C GLY A 15 5.24 6.38 8.41
N ASN A 16 6.12 7.17 7.79
CA ASN A 16 6.83 8.27 8.47
C ASN A 16 6.68 9.63 7.77
N GLU A 17 5.77 9.71 6.80
CA GLU A 17 5.52 10.90 6.00
C GLU A 17 5.00 12.05 6.86
N LYS A 18 5.45 13.27 6.53
CA LYS A 18 4.98 14.52 7.14
C LYS A 18 3.93 15.23 6.27
N ASP A 19 3.86 14.85 5.01
CA ASP A 19 2.92 15.35 4.00
C ASP A 19 2.82 14.35 2.84
N ARG A 20 1.85 14.56 1.95
CA ARG A 20 1.69 13.83 0.69
C ARG A 20 1.51 14.82 -0.47
N PRO A 21 2.60 15.31 -1.07
CA PRO A 21 2.49 16.30 -2.14
C PRO A 21 1.75 15.73 -3.37
N GLY A 22 0.65 16.37 -3.76
CA GLY A 22 -0.15 15.95 -4.92
C GLY A 22 -1.17 14.84 -4.64
N ASP A 23 -1.37 14.46 -3.38
CA ASP A 23 -2.36 13.47 -2.95
C ASP A 23 -3.18 14.02 -1.78
N TYR A 24 -4.07 13.20 -1.21
CA TYR A 24 -4.83 13.52 -0.02
C TYR A 24 -3.92 13.84 1.17
N SER A 25 -4.24 14.94 1.84
CA SER A 25 -3.52 15.40 3.02
C SER A 25 -3.59 14.40 4.17
N LEU A 26 -2.57 14.41 5.04
CA LEU A 26 -2.56 13.61 6.27
C LEU A 26 -3.70 13.95 7.24
N SER A 27 -4.25 15.16 7.16
CA SER A 27 -5.41 15.59 7.95
C SER A 27 -6.72 14.98 7.46
N GLU A 28 -6.84 14.72 6.17
CA GLU A 28 -8.04 14.12 5.58
C GLU A 28 -7.99 12.60 5.70
N TYR A 29 -6.85 12.01 5.34
CA TYR A 29 -6.56 10.59 5.52
C TYR A 29 -5.24 10.42 6.25
N PRO A 30 -5.24 9.99 7.52
CA PRO A 30 -4.01 9.69 8.25
C PRO A 30 -3.14 8.64 7.53
N VAL A 31 -1.89 8.51 7.99
CA VAL A 31 -0.93 7.55 7.45
C VAL A 31 -1.50 6.13 7.48
N HIS A 32 -1.35 5.39 6.38
CA HIS A 32 -1.90 4.06 6.09
C HIS A 32 -3.43 3.97 6.01
N GLN A 33 -4.13 5.10 5.92
CA GLN A 33 -5.60 5.15 5.86
C GLN A 33 -6.14 5.71 4.54
N LEU A 34 -5.31 5.73 3.49
CA LEU A 34 -5.76 6.16 2.17
C LEU A 34 -6.91 5.26 1.67
N PRO A 35 -7.94 5.84 1.02
CA PRO A 35 -9.03 5.08 0.44
C PRO A 35 -8.60 4.49 -0.91
N THR A 36 -7.62 3.59 -0.90
CA THR A 36 -6.97 3.09 -2.12
C THR A 36 -7.93 2.34 -3.04
N ASN A 37 -9.00 1.77 -2.48
CA ASN A 37 -10.13 1.17 -3.21
C ASN A 37 -9.73 0.10 -4.24
N HIS A 38 -8.63 -0.63 -3.96
CA HIS A 38 -8.21 -1.74 -4.81
C HIS A 38 -9.21 -2.89 -4.67
N LEU A 39 -9.71 -3.39 -5.80
CA LEU A 39 -10.36 -4.69 -5.83
C LEU A 39 -9.28 -5.77 -5.95
N VAL A 40 -9.11 -6.58 -4.91
CA VAL A 40 -8.11 -7.66 -4.87
C VAL A 40 -8.82 -9.00 -4.81
N ASP A 41 -8.71 -9.79 -5.87
CA ASP A 41 -9.33 -11.13 -5.96
C ASP A 41 -8.46 -12.09 -6.80
N GLY A 42 -8.54 -13.38 -6.51
CA GLY A 42 -7.91 -14.45 -7.29
C GLY A 42 -6.37 -14.51 -7.25
N LEU A 43 -5.72 -13.91 -6.25
CA LEU A 43 -4.25 -13.90 -6.16
C LEU A 43 -3.68 -15.22 -5.62
N VAL A 44 -2.63 -15.73 -6.29
CA VAL A 44 -1.84 -16.89 -5.83
C VAL A 44 -0.37 -16.48 -5.75
N ALA A 45 0.23 -16.66 -4.58
CA ALA A 45 1.66 -16.51 -4.36
C ALA A 45 2.25 -17.86 -3.91
N ILE A 46 3.37 -18.28 -4.51
CA ILE A 46 4.06 -19.53 -4.15
C ILE A 46 5.55 -19.25 -4.07
N GLY A 47 6.12 -19.34 -2.87
CA GLY A 47 7.55 -19.14 -2.62
C GLY A 47 7.96 -17.72 -2.24
N SER A 48 7.06 -16.94 -1.63
CA SER A 48 7.42 -15.65 -1.02
C SER A 48 8.25 -15.86 0.25
#